data_AF-Q3LBR0-F1
#
_entry.id   AF-Q3LBR0-F1
#
_cell.length_a   1.000
_cell.length_b   1.000
_cell.length_c   1.000
_cell.angle_alpha   90.00
_cell.angle_beta   90.00
_cell.angle_gamma   90.00
#
_symmetry.space_group_name_H-M   'P 1'
#
loop_
_entity.id
_entity.type
_entity.pdbx_description
1 polymer ?
#
loop_
_entity_poly.entity_id
_entity_poly.type
_entity_poly.pdbx_seq_one_letter_code
_entity_poly.pdbx_strand_id
1 'polypeptide(L)'
;SGYLYQKLTPLIDARNDSFFALSLKNNQIVLKEGRYKADFLKTYDKHLLIAPETVKIALNNIYQFMTLVTNPHQLVPNYLVQTQAERDLKKDN
;
A
#
# COMPACT_ATOMS: atom_id res chain seq x y z
N SER A 1 11.05 -18.22 -4.27
CA SER A 1 11.44 -17.77 -5.62
C SER A 1 11.25 -16.26 -5.67
N GLY A 2 12.38 -15.55 -5.71
CA GLY A 2 12.42 -14.09 -5.62
C GLY A 2 11.97 -13.47 -6.93
N TYR A 3 10.86 -12.75 -6.89
CA TYR A 3 10.47 -11.87 -7.96
C TYR A 3 11.53 -10.78 -8.14
N LEU A 4 12.49 -11.01 -9.03
CA LEU A 4 13.53 -10.05 -9.41
C LEU A 4 12.92 -9.03 -10.39
N TYR A 5 11.82 -8.40 -10.00
CA TYR A 5 11.14 -7.42 -10.84
C TYR A 5 11.91 -6.10 -10.77
N GLN A 6 12.62 -5.77 -11.85
CA GLN A 6 13.23 -4.46 -12.07
C GLN A 6 12.20 -3.32 -12.01
N LYS A 7 10.92 -3.62 -12.26
CA LYS A 7 9.79 -2.69 -12.12
C LYS A 7 8.55 -3.44 -11.65
N LEU A 8 7.86 -2.93 -10.63
CA LEU A 8 6.65 -3.54 -10.07
C LEU A 8 5.71 -2.45 -9.56
N THR A 9 4.41 -2.61 -9.83
CA THR A 9 3.36 -1.71 -9.34
C THR A 9 2.27 -2.53 -8.65
N PRO A 10 2.43 -2.89 -7.36
CA PRO A 10 1.37 -3.56 -6.61
C PRO A 10 0.12 -2.68 -6.50
N LEU A 11 -1.05 -3.29 -6.64
CA LEU A 11 -2.35 -2.65 -6.58
C LEU A 11 -3.26 -3.37 -5.58
N ILE A 12 -4.00 -2.62 -4.77
CA ILE A 12 -5.12 -3.13 -3.95
C ILE A 12 -6.35 -2.31 -4.33
N ASP A 13 -7.49 -2.96 -4.61
CA ASP A 13 -8.73 -2.28 -4.98
C ASP A 13 -9.21 -1.36 -3.83
N ALA A 14 -9.40 -0.08 -4.14
CA ALA A 14 -9.88 0.95 -3.24
C ALA A 14 -11.30 1.45 -3.60
N ARG A 15 -12.01 0.72 -4.47
CA ARG A 15 -13.35 1.02 -5.01
C ARG A 15 -13.40 2.32 -5.83
N ASN A 16 -14.50 2.48 -6.58
CA ASN A 16 -14.77 3.65 -7.43
C ASN A 16 -13.64 3.93 -8.42
N ASP A 17 -13.23 2.87 -9.13
CA ASP A 17 -12.18 2.91 -10.15
C ASP A 17 -10.85 3.49 -9.61
N SER A 18 -10.54 3.14 -8.36
CA SER A 18 -9.36 3.61 -7.66
C SER A 18 -8.65 2.45 -6.99
N PHE A 19 -7.33 2.54 -6.88
CA PHE A 19 -6.48 1.54 -6.27
C PHE A 19 -5.54 2.19 -5.25
N PHE A 20 -5.24 1.50 -4.17
CA PHE A 20 -4.01 1.77 -3.43
C PHE A 20 -2.85 1.21 -4.24
N ALA A 21 -1.86 2.04 -4.50
CA ALA A 21 -0.73 1.66 -5.33
C ALA A 21 0.57 2.25 -4.79
N LEU A 22 1.65 1.55 -5.11
CA LEU A 22 3.05 1.97 -5.01
C LEU A 22 3.69 1.53 -6.33
N SER A 23 4.69 2.25 -6.84
CA SER A 23 5.50 1.74 -7.97
C SER A 23 6.97 1.80 -7.61
N LEU A 24 7.65 0.68 -7.83
CA LEU A 24 9.06 0.48 -7.56
C LEU A 24 9.79 0.23 -8.88
N LYS A 25 10.96 0.85 -9.04
CA LYS A 25 11.92 0.56 -10.11
C LYS A 25 13.30 0.38 -9.51
N ASN A 26 13.91 -0.79 -9.66
CA ASN A 26 15.22 -1.13 -9.07
C ASN A 26 15.31 -0.79 -7.56
N ASN A 27 14.30 -1.19 -6.79
CA ASN A 27 14.12 -0.87 -5.37
C ASN A 27 13.98 0.62 -5.02
N GLN A 28 13.84 1.51 -6.01
CA GLN A 28 13.54 2.93 -5.79
C GLN A 28 12.05 3.19 -6.00
N ILE A 29 11.47 4.01 -5.13
CA ILE A 29 10.07 4.45 -5.22
C ILE A 29 9.95 5.47 -6.37
N VAL A 30 9.18 5.13 -7.40
CA VAL A 30 8.87 6.02 -8.53
C VAL A 30 7.44 6.56 -8.48
N LEU A 31 6.54 5.84 -7.81
CA LEU A 31 5.23 6.33 -7.38
C LEU A 31 5.11 6.06 -5.89
N LYS A 32 4.89 7.11 -5.10
CA LYS A 32 4.68 6.99 -3.65
C LYS A 32 3.42 6.17 -3.35
N GLU A 33 3.39 5.56 -2.17
CA GLU A 33 2.20 4.85 -1.72
C GLU A 33 1.02 5.82 -1.56
N GLY A 34 -0.14 5.47 -2.10
CA GLY A 34 -1.33 6.31 -2.04
C GLY A 34 -2.51 5.75 -2.80
N ARG A 35 -3.62 6.49 -2.82
CA ARG A 35 -4.83 6.15 -3.60
C ARG A 35 -4.81 6.86 -4.95
N TYR A 36 -4.92 6.11 -6.02
CA TYR A 36 -4.83 6.61 -7.40
C TYR A 36 -5.99 6.10 -8.25
N LYS A 37 -6.38 6.89 -9.25
CA LYS A 37 -7.36 6.49 -10.26
C LYS A 37 -6.75 5.48 -11.23
N ALA A 38 -7.57 4.56 -11.73
CA ALA A 38 -7.13 3.54 -12.68
C ALA A 38 -6.47 4.16 -13.92
N ASP A 39 -7.05 5.23 -14.46
CA ASP A 39 -6.51 5.92 -15.63
C ASP A 39 -5.11 6.49 -15.43
N PHE A 40 -4.82 7.04 -14.24
CA PHE A 40 -3.48 7.52 -13.91
C PHE A 40 -2.48 6.36 -13.86
N LEU A 41 -2.89 5.22 -13.30
CA LEU A 41 -2.04 4.04 -13.15
C LEU A 41 -1.70 3.37 -14.48
N LYS A 42 -2.46 3.59 -15.57
CA LYS A 42 -2.13 3.09 -16.91
C LYS A 42 -0.76 3.54 -17.43
N THR A 43 -0.18 4.59 -16.85
CA THR A 43 1.17 5.09 -17.17
C THR A 43 2.31 4.30 -16.49
N TYR A 44 1.97 3.38 -15.59
CA TYR A 44 2.90 2.50 -14.89
C TYR A 44 2.80 1.08 -15.45
N ASP A 45 3.94 0.37 -15.42
CA ASP A 45 4.00 -1.00 -15.93
C ASP A 45 3.96 -2.01 -14.78
N LYS A 46 3.76 -3.29 -15.15
CA LYS A 46 3.89 -4.44 -14.25
C LYS A 46 2.96 -4.33 -13.04
N HIS A 47 1.68 -4.11 -13.34
CA HIS A 47 0.61 -4.15 -12.35
C HIS A 47 0.51 -5.55 -11.75
N LEU A 48 0.57 -5.62 -10.42
CA LEU A 48 0.32 -6.82 -9.64
C LEU A 48 -0.89 -6.57 -8.75
N LEU A 49 -2.03 -7.12 -9.14
CA LEU A 49 -3.24 -7.02 -8.34
C LEU A 49 -3.16 -7.96 -7.13
N ILE A 50 -3.21 -7.37 -5.94
CA ILE A 50 -3.27 -8.05 -4.65
C ILE A 50 -4.74 -8.13 -4.26
N ALA A 51 -5.28 -9.34 -4.31
CA ALA A 51 -6.64 -9.68 -3.94
C ALA A 51 -6.61 -10.75 -2.85
N PRO A 52 -7.71 -11.00 -2.11
CA PRO A 52 -7.73 -11.98 -1.02
C PRO A 52 -7.21 -13.37 -1.39
N GLU A 53 -7.34 -13.76 -2.65
CA GLU A 53 -6.96 -15.07 -3.20
C GLU A 53 -5.50 -15.09 -3.67
N THR A 54 -4.92 -13.92 -3.95
CA THR A 54 -3.56 -13.77 -4.51
C THR A 54 -2.55 -13.21 -3.53
N VAL A 55 -3.01 -12.69 -2.38
CA VAL A 55 -2.15 -12.12 -1.35
C VAL A 55 -1.18 -13.18 -0.82
N LYS A 56 0.11 -12.89 -0.94
CA LYS A 56 1.19 -13.73 -0.41
C LYS A 56 2.05 -12.86 0.48
N ILE A 57 2.12 -13.22 1.76
CA ILE A 57 2.93 -12.51 2.76
C ILE A 57 4.03 -13.46 3.22
N ALA A 58 5.28 -13.00 3.18
CA ALA A 58 6.40 -13.74 3.74
C ALA A 58 6.41 -13.59 5.26
N LEU A 59 6.08 -14.66 6.00
CA LEU A 59 6.00 -14.64 7.46
C LEU A 59 7.33 -14.23 8.12
N ASN A 60 8.47 -14.62 7.54
CA ASN A 60 9.80 -14.20 8.03
C ASN A 60 9.94 -12.68 8.10
N ASN A 61 9.37 -11.95 7.14
CA ASN A 61 9.40 -10.49 7.17
C ASN A 61 8.52 -9.98 8.32
N ILE A 62 7.33 -10.55 8.54
CA ILE A 62 6.46 -10.16 9.65
C ILE A 62 7.20 -10.28 11.00
N TYR A 63 7.92 -11.38 11.23
CA TYR A 63 8.69 -11.58 12.45
C TYR A 63 9.79 -10.54 12.66
N GLN A 64 10.39 -10.03 11.58
CA GLN A 64 11.38 -8.95 11.66
C GLN A 64 10.72 -7.60 11.98
N PHE A 65 9.53 -7.32 11.43
CA PHE A 65 8.85 -6.03 11.60
C PHE A 65 8.10 -5.94 12.93
N MET A 66 7.60 -7.06 13.48
CA MET A 66 6.80 -7.04 14.73
C MET A 66 7.59 -6.59 15.95
N THR A 67 8.92 -6.63 15.91
CA THR A 67 9.80 -6.21 17.01
C THR A 67 10.22 -4.74 16.91
N LEU A 68 9.87 -4.04 15.83
CA LEU A 68 10.27 -2.64 15.63
C LEU A 68 9.59 -1.68 16.62
N VAL A 69 8.38 -2.01 17.06
CA VAL A 69 7.62 -1.21 18.03
C VAL A 69 7.58 -1.97 19.36
N THR A 70 8.37 -1.50 20.33
CA THR A 70 8.49 -2.14 21.65
C THR A 70 7.28 -1.88 22.54
N ASN A 71 6.65 -0.71 22.40
CA ASN A 71 5.42 -0.35 23.11
C ASN A 71 4.24 -0.31 22.12
N PRO A 72 3.27 -1.25 22.20
CA PRO A 72 2.16 -1.32 21.26
C PRO A 72 1.26 -0.08 21.27
N HIS A 73 1.23 0.68 22.36
CA HIS A 73 0.47 1.93 22.44
C HIS A 73 1.05 3.07 21.58
N GLN A 74 2.28 2.91 21.10
CA GLN A 74 2.94 3.85 20.19
C GLN A 74 2.85 3.42 18.72
N LEU A 75 2.20 2.28 18.43
CA LEU A 75 2.00 1.84 17.05
C LEU A 75 1.05 2.81 16.34
N VAL A 76 1.56 3.49 15.31
CA VAL A 76 0.76 4.33 14.41
C VAL A 76 0.73 3.66 13.04
N PRO A 77 -0.41 3.06 12.63
CA PRO A 77 -0.54 2.49 11.30
C PRO A 77 -0.45 3.56 10.21
N ASN A 78 0.13 3.20 9.07
CA ASN A 78 0.13 4.05 7.87
C ASN A 78 -1.23 3.95 7.15
N TYR A 79 -2.22 4.72 7.61
CA TYR A 79 -3.53 4.75 6.97
C TYR A 79 -3.49 5.54 5.66
N LEU A 80 -3.75 4.88 4.53
CA LEU A 80 -3.83 5.51 3.20
C LEU A 80 -5.15 6.24 2.93
N VAL A 81 -6.08 6.17 3.86
CA VAL A 81 -7.37 6.86 3.83
C VAL A 81 -7.60 7.56 5.15
N GLN A 82 -8.30 8.69 5.09
CA GLN A 82 -8.77 9.32 6.30
C GLN A 82 -9.67 8.37 7.08
N THR A 83 -9.49 8.33 8.39
CA THR A 83 -10.39 7.60 9.27
C THR A 83 -11.76 8.29 9.32
N GLN A 84 -12.78 7.58 9.82
CA GLN A 84 -14.10 8.19 10.02
C GLN A 84 -14.02 9.37 11.00
N ALA A 85 -13.28 9.22 12.10
CA ALA A 85 -13.06 10.27 13.08
C ALA A 85 -12.40 11.52 12.48
N GLU A 86 -11.39 11.35 11.60
CA GLU A 86 -10.76 12.47 10.89
C GLU A 86 -11.71 13.18 9.93
N ARG A 87 -12.63 12.46 9.29
CA ARG A 87 -13.65 13.06 8.43
C ARG A 87 -14.67 13.87 9.23
N ASP A 88 -15.07 13.36 10.40
CA ASP A 88 -16.07 14.02 11.23
C ASP A 88 -15.49 15.29 11.89
N LEU A 89 -14.25 15.24 12.38
CA LEU A 89 -13.54 16.42 12.90
C LEU A 89 -13.42 17.56 11.86
N LYS A 90 -13.32 17.24 10.57
CA LYS A 90 -13.24 18.24 9.49
C LYS A 90 -14.58 18.84 9.10
N LYS A 91 -15.70 18.22 9.47
CA LYS A 91 -17.04 18.78 9.22
C LYS A 91 -17.46 19.78 10.28
N ASP A 92 -16.90 19.64 11.48
CA ASP A 92 -17.21 20.48 12.64
C ASP A 92 -16.32 21.75 12.72
N ASN A 93 -15.39 21.93 11.78
CA ASN A 93 -14.53 23.12 11.61
C ASN A 93 -14.86 23.84 10.29
#